data_AF-A0A9X8YNS7-F1
#
_entry.id   AF-A0A9X8YNS7-F1
#
_cell.length_a   1.000
_cell.length_b   1.000
_cell.length_c   1.000
_cell.angle_alpha   90.00
_cell.angle_beta   90.00
_cell.angle_gamma   90.00
#
_symmetry.space_group_name_H-M   'P 1'
#
loop_
_entity.id
_entity.type
_entity.pdbx_description
1 polymer ?
#
loop_
_entity_poly.entity_id
_entity_poly.type
_entity_poly.pdbx_seq_one_letter_code
_entity_poly.pdbx_strand_id
1 'polypeptide(L)'
;QAEAIADLIDASSEQAARSAMNSLQGAFSTRIHQLVEALTHLRIYVEAAIDFPDEEIDFLSDGKIEAQLNDVMADLDSVRGEARQGSLLRE
;
A
#
# COMPACT_ATOMS: atom_id res chain seq x y z
N GLN A 1 26.92 32.84 18.97
CA GLN A 1 27.50 31.88 18.01
C GLN A 1 27.02 30.44 18.22
N ALA A 2 26.69 30.00 19.44
CA ALA A 2 26.03 28.69 19.66
C ALA A 2 24.53 28.69 19.25
N GLU A 3 23.86 29.83 19.35
CA GLU A 3 22.43 30.01 19.00
C GLU A 3 22.16 29.78 17.51
N ALA A 4 22.98 30.33 16.62
CA ALA A 4 22.89 30.09 15.17
C ALA A 4 23.17 28.63 14.76
N ILE A 5 23.85 27.83 15.60
CA ILE A 5 24.05 26.39 15.35
C ILE A 5 22.82 25.61 15.81
N ALA A 6 22.23 25.97 16.95
CA ALA A 6 20.99 25.37 17.43
C ALA A 6 19.83 25.61 16.44
N ASP A 7 19.67 26.86 15.98
CA ASP A 7 18.65 27.21 14.98
C ASP A 7 18.85 26.47 13.65
N LEU A 8 20.10 26.24 13.24
CA LEU A 8 20.43 25.50 12.03
C LEU A 8 20.15 23.99 12.17
N ILE A 9 20.43 23.41 13.34
CA ILE A 9 20.13 22.02 13.64
C ILE A 9 18.61 21.80 13.65
N ASP A 10 17.86 22.68 14.31
CA ASP A 10 16.39 22.61 14.34
C ASP A 10 15.78 22.77 12.94
N ALA A 11 16.26 23.73 12.15
CA ALA A 11 15.82 23.90 10.76
C ALA A 11 16.10 22.65 9.91
N SER A 12 17.27 22.01 10.09
CA SER A 12 17.62 20.77 9.40
C SER A 12 16.74 19.58 9.82
N SER A 13 16.37 19.54 11.11
CA SER A 13 15.51 18.50 11.68
C SER A 13 14.07 18.60 11.14
N GLU A 14 13.49 19.80 11.10
CA GLU A 14 12.16 20.01 10.52
C GLU A 14 12.13 19.64 9.03
N GLN A 15 13.17 20.02 8.28
CA GLN A 15 13.24 19.73 6.85
C GLN A 15 13.44 18.23 6.57
N ALA A 16 14.21 17.53 7.41
CA ALA A 16 14.33 16.08 7.37
C ALA A 16 13.01 15.38 7.70
N ALA A 17 12.30 15.83 8.74
CA ALA A 17 10.99 15.31 9.12
C ALA A 17 9.94 15.49 8.00
N ARG A 18 9.89 16.68 7.37
CA ARG A 18 9.03 16.93 6.20
C ARG A 18 9.36 16.03 5.02
N SER A 19 10.65 15.84 4.73
CA SER A 19 11.09 14.98 3.62
C SER A 19 10.72 13.52 3.87
N ALA A 20 10.91 13.03 5.10
CA ALA A 20 10.47 11.70 5.53
C ALA A 20 8.96 11.53 5.41
N MET A 21 8.18 12.54 5.82
CA MET A 21 6.71 12.49 5.73
C MET A 21 6.20 12.48 4.28
N ASN A 22 6.81 13.26 3.38
CA ASN A 22 6.49 13.24 1.96
C ASN A 22 6.84 11.89 1.31
N SER A 23 7.98 11.30 1.68
CA SER A 23 8.39 9.97 1.21
C SER A 23 7.43 8.88 1.70
N LEU A 24 7.04 8.92 2.97
CA LEU A 24 6.04 8.01 3.55
C LEU A 24 4.69 8.13 2.82
N GLN A 25 4.25 9.35 2.51
CA GLN A 25 3.01 9.57 1.77
C GLN A 25 3.08 9.04 0.33
N GLY A 26 4.22 9.21 -0.34
CA GLY A 26 4.47 8.63 -1.66
C GLY A 26 4.43 7.10 -1.64
N ALA A 27 5.15 6.49 -0.69
CA ALA A 27 5.19 5.03 -0.52
C ALA A 27 3.79 4.47 -0.21
N PHE A 28 3.03 5.11 0.66
CA PHE A 28 1.66 4.72 0.98
C PHE A 28 0.76 4.76 -0.26
N SER A 29 0.81 5.86 -1.04
CA SER A 29 0.05 5.99 -2.28
C SER A 29 0.39 4.88 -3.28
N THR A 30 1.67 4.55 -3.45
CA THR A 30 2.10 3.45 -4.32
C THR A 30 1.48 2.11 -3.88
N ARG A 31 1.49 1.79 -2.59
CA ARG A 31 0.92 0.53 -2.08
C ARG A 31 -0.59 0.44 -2.26
N ILE A 32 -1.31 1.56 -2.09
CA ILE A 32 -2.75 1.61 -2.37
C ILE A 32 -3.04 1.33 -3.85
N HIS A 33 -2.28 1.94 -4.78
CA HIS A 33 -2.47 1.67 -6.21
C HIS A 33 -2.22 0.20 -6.57
N GLN A 34 -1.19 -0.43 -5.96
CA GLN A 34 -0.92 -1.86 -6.16
C GLN A 34 -2.08 -2.74 -5.69
N LEU A 35 -2.68 -2.43 -4.53
CA LEU A 35 -3.87 -3.15 -4.04
C LEU A 35 -5.06 -3.01 -4.99
N VAL A 36 -5.31 -1.80 -5.51
CA VAL A 36 -6.39 -1.56 -6.49
C VAL A 36 -6.16 -2.33 -7.78
N GLU A 37 -4.93 -2.36 -8.29
CA GLU A 37 -4.57 -3.11 -9.49
C GLU A 37 -4.79 -4.62 -9.29
N ALA A 38 -4.34 -5.17 -8.17
CA ALA A 38 -4.54 -6.58 -7.82
C ALA A 38 -6.03 -6.95 -7.72
N LEU A 39 -6.84 -6.13 -7.05
CA LEU A 39 -8.29 -6.31 -6.96
C LEU A 39 -8.97 -6.20 -8.33
N THR A 40 -8.49 -5.30 -9.20
CA THR A 40 -9.02 -5.14 -10.56
C THR A 40 -8.75 -6.40 -11.38
N HIS A 41 -7.56 -6.98 -11.30
CA HIS A 41 -7.26 -8.25 -11.95
C HIS A 41 -8.13 -9.39 -11.42
N LEU A 42 -8.26 -9.53 -10.09
CA LEU A 42 -9.15 -10.51 -9.47
C LEU A 42 -10.60 -10.37 -9.96
N ARG A 43 -11.10 -9.15 -10.05
CA ARG A 43 -12.44 -8.85 -10.57
C ARG A 43 -12.62 -9.35 -12.01
N ILE A 44 -11.63 -9.14 -12.90
CA ILE A 44 -11.70 -9.62 -14.29
C ILE A 44 -11.91 -11.13 -14.34
N TYR A 45 -11.21 -11.90 -13.50
CA TYR A 45 -11.37 -13.35 -13.45
C TYR A 45 -12.77 -13.76 -12.97
N VAL A 46 -13.29 -13.12 -11.93
CA VAL A 46 -14.63 -13.41 -11.41
C VAL A 46 -15.70 -13.05 -12.45
N GLU A 47 -15.54 -11.93 -13.17
CA GLU A 47 -16.47 -11.51 -14.22
C GLU A 47 -16.47 -12.49 -15.40
N ALA A 48 -15.29 -12.92 -15.86
CA ALA A 48 -15.18 -13.94 -16.90
C ALA A 48 -15.85 -15.26 -16.49
N ALA A 49 -15.70 -15.69 -15.24
CA ALA A 49 -16.35 -16.90 -14.73
C ALA A 49 -17.89 -16.79 -14.65
N ILE A 50 -18.42 -15.59 -14.42
CA ILE A 50 -19.87 -15.34 -14.43
C ILE A 50 -20.41 -15.30 -15.86
N ASP A 51 -19.70 -14.64 -16.77
CA ASP A 51 -20.15 -14.42 -18.15
C ASP A 51 -20.03 -15.71 -19.00
N PHE A 52 -19.10 -16.61 -18.67
CA PHE A 52 -18.79 -17.81 -19.46
C PHE A 52 -18.70 -19.09 -18.58
N PRO A 53 -19.82 -19.56 -17.98
CA PRO A 53 -19.80 -20.66 -17.02
C PRO A 53 -19.51 -22.05 -17.62
N ASP A 54 -19.81 -22.24 -18.91
CA ASP A 54 -19.61 -23.51 -19.64
C ASP A 54 -18.22 -23.61 -20.31
N GLU A 55 -17.46 -22.53 -20.26
CA GLU A 55 -16.14 -22.46 -20.85
C GLU A 55 -15.17 -23.04 -19.80
N GLU A 56 -14.54 -24.20 -20.09
CA GLU A 56 -13.52 -24.83 -19.23
C GLU A 56 -12.24 -23.99 -19.23
N ILE A 57 -12.34 -22.76 -18.74
CA ILE A 57 -11.21 -21.89 -18.55
C ILE A 57 -10.54 -22.34 -17.24
N ASP A 58 -9.37 -22.97 -17.37
CA ASP A 58 -8.36 -23.35 -16.34
C ASP A 58 -7.88 -22.19 -15.41
N PHE A 59 -8.61 -21.08 -15.44
CA PHE A 59 -8.34 -19.78 -14.85
C PHE A 59 -8.71 -19.79 -13.36
N LEU A 60 -9.64 -20.67 -12.99
CA LEU A 60 -10.01 -21.03 -11.62
C LEU A 60 -9.26 -22.26 -11.11
N SER A 61 -8.04 -22.52 -11.61
CA SER A 61 -7.21 -23.61 -11.09
C SER A 61 -7.16 -23.57 -9.55
N ASP A 62 -7.37 -24.75 -8.93
CA ASP A 62 -7.65 -25.00 -7.51
C ASP A 62 -6.80 -24.16 -6.53
N GLY A 63 -7.22 -22.91 -6.28
CA GLY A 63 -6.65 -22.03 -5.26
C GLY A 63 -5.81 -20.86 -5.77
N LYS A 64 -5.67 -20.61 -7.08
CA LYS A 64 -4.91 -19.42 -7.55
C LYS A 64 -5.57 -18.10 -7.15
N ILE A 65 -6.88 -17.97 -7.37
CA ILE A 65 -7.65 -16.79 -6.97
C ILE A 65 -7.64 -16.64 -5.45
N GLU A 66 -7.80 -17.75 -4.72
CA GLU A 66 -7.75 -17.76 -3.26
C GLU A 66 -6.38 -17.28 -2.75
N ALA A 67 -5.28 -17.77 -3.31
CA ALA A 67 -3.94 -17.32 -2.98
C ALA A 67 -3.75 -15.83 -3.25
N GLN A 68 -4.16 -15.34 -4.42
CA GLN A 68 -4.07 -13.92 -4.77
C GLN A 68 -4.92 -13.04 -3.84
N LEU A 69 -6.11 -13.50 -3.44
CA LEU A 69 -6.95 -12.77 -2.49
C LEU A 69 -6.31 -12.73 -1.10
N ASN A 70 -5.73 -13.84 -0.65
CA ASN A 70 -4.99 -13.91 0.62
C ASN A 70 -3.78 -12.97 0.62
N ASP A 71 -3.04 -12.88 -0.49
CA ASP A 71 -1.92 -11.95 -0.65
C ASP A 71 -2.39 -10.49 -0.54
N VAL A 72 -3.51 -10.15 -1.22
CA VAL A 72 -4.12 -8.81 -1.12
C VAL A 72 -4.55 -8.48 0.31
N MET A 73 -5.12 -9.44 1.03
CA MET A 73 -5.50 -9.26 2.44
C MET A 73 -4.29 -9.03 3.33
N ALA A 74 -3.21 -9.79 3.15
CA ALA A 74 -1.97 -9.63 3.89
C ALA A 74 -1.32 -8.26 3.64
N ASP A 75 -1.29 -7.82 2.38
CA ASP A 75 -0.77 -6.51 2.00
C ASP A 75 -1.62 -5.37 2.59
N LEU A 76 -2.95 -5.51 2.58
CA LEU A 76 -3.84 -4.53 3.20
C LEU A 76 -3.59 -4.40 4.71
N ASP A 77 -3.39 -5.53 5.41
CA ASP A 77 -3.09 -5.50 6.83
C ASP A 77 -1.71 -4.88 7.12
N SER A 78 -0.71 -5.13 6.26
CA SER A 78 0.59 -4.45 6.32
C SER A 78 0.44 -2.93 6.19
N VAL A 79 -0.31 -2.48 5.19
CA VAL A 79 -0.56 -1.05 4.94
C VAL A 79 -1.32 -0.40 6.12
N ARG A 80 -2.28 -1.10 6.72
CA ARG A 80 -3.00 -0.62 7.92
C ARG A 80 -2.08 -0.51 9.13
N GLY A 81 -1.16 -1.46 9.31
CA GLY A 81 -0.15 -1.41 10.37
C GLY A 81 0.75 -0.19 10.23
N GLU A 82 1.29 0.05 9.04
CA GLU A 82 2.16 1.19 8.75
C GLU A 82 1.43 2.54 8.88
N ALA A 83 0.19 2.62 8.42
CA ALA A 83 -0.62 3.83 8.54
C ALA A 83 -0.89 4.22 10.01
N ARG A 84 -1.15 3.23 10.88
CA ARG A 84 -1.29 3.46 12.34
C ARG A 84 0.01 3.96 12.97
N GLN A 85 1.15 3.42 12.53
CA GLN A 85 2.46 3.83 13.04
C GLN A 85 2.81 5.25 12.57
N GLY A 86 2.48 5.59 11.33
CA GLY A 86 2.62 6.93 10.77
C GLY A 86 1.70 7.97 11.40
N SER A 87 0.51 7.61 11.87
CA SER A 87 -0.37 8.54 12.58
C SER A 87 0.13 8.89 13.98
N LEU A 88 0.81 7.96 14.66
CA LEU A 88 1.40 8.20 15.98
C LEU A 88 2.64 9.11 15.92
N LEU A 89 3.36 9.13 14.79
CA LEU A 89 4.50 10.03 14.56
C LEU A 89 4.07 11.46 14.14
N ARG A 90 2.77 11.66 13.88
CA ARG A 90 2.19 12.97 13.52
C ARG A 90 1.72 13.78 14.74
N GLU A 91 1.65 13.16 15.92
CA GLU A 91 1.44 13.82 17.22
C GLU A 91 2.79 14.12 17.89
#